data_AF-Q5JCZ9-F1
#
_entry.id   AF-Q5JCZ9-F1
#
_cell.length_a   1.000
_cell.length_b   1.000
_cell.length_c   1.000
_cell.angle_alpha   90.00
_cell.angle_beta   90.00
_cell.angle_gamma   90.00
#
_symmetry.space_group_name_H-M   'P 1'
#
loop_
_entity.id
_entity.type
_entity.pdbx_description
1 polymer ?
#
loop_
_entity_poly.entity_id
_entity_poly.type
_entity_poly.pdbx_seq_one_letter_code
_entity_poly.pdbx_strand_id
1 'polypeptide(L)'
;MSVWGWLLGFLLLGAILSILYDILFRPWKLVREGINDLERQLKLLDGRFARLRSFIIAPWLWGDVERTRTFVSHKLALKRAELELFEKLKGGGE
;
A
#
# COMPACT_ATOMS: atom_id res chain seq x y z
N MET A 1 -31.58 33.76 6.81
CA MET A 1 -30.41 32.92 6.45
C MET A 1 -30.37 32.80 4.94
N SER A 2 -29.26 33.15 4.30
CA SER A 2 -29.20 33.29 2.83
C SER A 2 -28.99 31.93 2.15
N VAL A 3 -29.81 31.60 1.15
CA VAL A 3 -29.79 30.34 0.39
C VAL A 3 -28.40 30.08 -0.24
N TRP A 4 -27.70 31.16 -0.58
CA TRP A 4 -26.33 31.13 -1.08
C TRP A 4 -25.32 30.56 -0.08
N GLY A 5 -25.48 30.82 1.22
CA GLY A 5 -24.63 30.26 2.27
C GLY A 5 -24.81 28.75 2.44
N TRP A 6 -26.03 28.25 2.20
CA TRP A 6 -26.34 26.81 2.20
C TRP A 6 -25.72 26.09 1.01
N LEU A 7 -25.82 26.67 -0.20
CA LEU A 7 -25.18 26.13 -1.41
C LEU A 7 -23.65 26.07 -1.27
N LEU A 8 -23.04 27.15 -0.75
CA LEU A 8 -21.59 27.20 -0.54
C LEU A 8 -21.13 26.19 0.52
N GLY A 9 -21.90 26.04 1.60
CA GLY A 9 -21.67 25.04 2.64
C GLY A 9 -21.74 23.61 2.09
N PHE A 10 -22.73 23.30 1.26
CA PHE A 10 -22.88 21.97 0.64
C PHE A 10 -21.73 21.63 -0.32
N LEU A 11 -21.28 22.61 -1.10
CA LEU A 11 -20.13 22.48 -2.00
C LEU A 11 -18.84 22.21 -1.24
N LEU A 12 -18.59 22.95 -0.16
CA LEU A 12 -17.43 22.74 0.72
C LEU A 12 -17.49 21.37 1.40
N LEU A 13 -18.65 20.96 1.89
CA LEU A 13 -18.83 19.66 2.53
C LEU A 13 -18.54 18.50 1.57
N GLY A 14 -19.07 18.59 0.33
CA GLY A 14 -18.83 17.60 -0.71
C GLY A 14 -17.36 17.50 -1.11
N ALA A 15 -16.67 18.65 -1.23
CA ALA A 15 -15.23 18.67 -1.54
C ALA A 15 -14.40 18.03 -0.42
N ILE A 16 -14.70 18.34 0.85
CA ILE A 16 -14.02 17.76 2.01
C ILE A 16 -14.25 16.25 2.08
N LEU A 17 -15.49 15.79 1.89
CA LEU A 17 -15.82 14.36 1.84
C LEU A 17 -15.07 13.63 0.72
N SER A 18 -14.96 14.25 -0.45
CA SER A 18 -14.24 13.66 -1.59
C SER A 18 -12.74 13.55 -1.31
N ILE A 19 -12.13 14.57 -0.70
CA ILE A 19 -10.71 14.54 -0.29
C ILE A 19 -10.49 13.49 0.80
N LEU A 20 -11.36 13.41 1.81
CA LEU A 20 -11.30 12.38 2.85
C LEU A 20 -11.45 10.97 2.27
N TYR A 21 -12.33 10.78 1.30
CA TYR A 21 -12.49 9.51 0.60
C TYR A 21 -11.22 9.14 -0.18
N ASP A 22 -10.65 10.09 -0.93
CA ASP A 22 -9.43 9.83 -1.69
C ASP A 22 -8.24 9.55 -0.73
N ILE A 23 -8.16 10.25 0.41
CA ILE A 23 -7.15 9.99 1.43
C ILE A 23 -7.36 8.66 2.15
N LEU A 24 -8.60 8.23 2.44
CA LEU A 24 -8.85 6.95 3.12
C LEU A 24 -8.70 5.74 2.19
N PHE A 25 -9.19 5.84 0.96
CA PHE A 25 -9.35 4.68 0.08
C PHE A 25 -8.21 4.51 -0.92
N ARG A 26 -7.57 5.59 -1.38
CA ARG A 26 -6.45 5.52 -2.33
C ARG A 26 -5.19 4.86 -1.77
N PRO A 27 -4.78 5.08 -0.49
CA PRO A 27 -3.65 4.38 0.09
C PRO A 27 -3.88 2.88 0.16
N TRP A 28 -5.13 2.45 0.38
CA TRP A 28 -5.45 1.04 0.53
C TRP A 28 -5.25 0.25 -0.76
N LYS A 29 -5.65 0.85 -1.90
CA LYS A 29 -5.37 0.29 -3.23
C LYS A 29 -3.86 0.20 -3.49
N LEU A 30 -3.11 1.25 -3.14
CA LEU A 30 -1.65 1.29 -3.30
C LEU A 30 -0.93 0.27 -2.41
N VAL A 31 -1.38 0.08 -1.16
CA VAL A 31 -0.83 -0.93 -0.24
C VAL A 31 -1.10 -2.33 -0.79
N ARG A 32 -2.32 -2.61 -1.27
CA ARG A 32 -2.66 -3.91 -1.88
C ARG A 32 -1.86 -4.20 -3.14
N GLU A 33 -1.69 -3.21 -4.02
CA GLU A 33 -0.82 -3.32 -5.20
C GLU A 33 0.64 -3.56 -4.79
N GLY A 34 1.14 -2.87 -3.76
CA GLY A 34 2.47 -3.07 -3.21
C GLY A 34 2.70 -4.46 -2.61
N ILE A 35 1.70 -5.03 -1.92
CA ILE A 35 1.75 -6.42 -1.43
C ILE A 35 1.86 -7.38 -2.60
N ASN A 36 1.02 -7.22 -3.63
CA ASN A 36 1.03 -8.10 -4.80
C ASN A 36 2.37 -8.04 -5.57
N ASP A 37 2.97 -6.85 -5.67
CA ASP A 37 4.30 -6.71 -6.28
C ASP A 37 5.39 -7.40 -5.45
N LEU A 38 5.35 -7.27 -4.12
CA LEU A 38 6.29 -7.96 -3.22
C LEU A 38 6.13 -9.50 -3.28
N GLU A 39 4.91 -10.02 -3.37
CA GLU A 39 4.67 -11.46 -3.59
C GLU A 39 5.23 -11.92 -4.93
N ARG A 40 5.06 -11.11 -5.99
CA ARG A 40 5.62 -11.38 -7.30
C ARG A 40 7.15 -11.39 -7.24
N GLN A 41 7.78 -10.43 -6.57
CA GLN A 41 9.22 -10.40 -6.37
C GLN A 41 9.74 -11.64 -5.64
N LEU A 42 9.04 -12.10 -4.59
CA LEU A 42 9.37 -13.36 -3.90
C LEU A 42 9.29 -14.56 -4.84
N LYS A 43 8.23 -14.68 -5.62
CA LYS A 43 8.07 -15.77 -6.60
C LYS A 43 9.17 -15.77 -7.65
N LEU A 44 9.64 -14.59 -8.04
CA LEU A 44 10.71 -14.44 -9.02
C LEU A 44 12.10 -14.79 -8.44
N LEU A 45 12.29 -14.69 -7.12
CA LEU A 45 13.49 -15.12 -6.41
C LEU A 45 13.63 -16.64 -6.28
N ASP A 46 12.60 -17.43 -6.63
CA ASP A 46 12.67 -18.90 -6.69
C ASP A 46 13.08 -19.44 -8.08
N GLY A 47 13.28 -18.57 -9.06
CA GLY A 47 13.58 -18.96 -10.45
C GLY A 47 15.07 -19.12 -10.76
N ARG A 48 15.38 -19.59 -11.98
CA ARG A 48 16.76 -19.72 -12.49
C ARG A 48 17.56 -18.41 -12.53
N PHE A 49 16.87 -17.26 -12.48
CA PHE A 49 17.46 -15.92 -12.44
C PHE A 49 17.42 -15.27 -11.04
N ALA A 50 17.22 -16.05 -9.98
CA ALA A 50 17.11 -15.57 -8.61
C ALA A 50 18.25 -14.62 -8.22
N ARG A 51 19.49 -14.97 -8.56
CA ARG A 51 20.70 -14.18 -8.25
C ARG A 51 20.76 -12.82 -8.96
N LEU A 52 20.31 -12.77 -10.21
CA LEU A 52 20.23 -11.51 -10.96
C LEU A 52 19.10 -10.65 -10.40
N ARG A 53 17.96 -11.26 -10.08
CA ARG A 53 16.80 -10.57 -9.54
C ARG A 53 17.04 -10.07 -8.13
N SER A 54 17.75 -10.82 -7.28
CA SER A 54 18.16 -10.36 -5.96
C SER A 54 19.06 -9.13 -6.07
N PHE A 55 19.96 -9.10 -7.05
CA PHE A 55 20.79 -7.93 -7.33
C PHE A 55 19.98 -6.72 -7.80
N ILE A 56 18.92 -6.91 -8.59
CA ILE A 56 18.03 -5.82 -9.02
C ILE A 56 17.19 -5.29 -7.85
N ILE A 57 16.66 -6.18 -7.00
CA ILE A 57 15.78 -5.84 -5.88
C ILE A 57 16.57 -5.17 -4.75
N ALA A 58 17.73 -5.73 -4.41
CA ALA A 58 18.59 -5.27 -3.32
C ALA A 58 20.07 -5.34 -3.74
N PRO A 59 20.56 -4.37 -4.53
CA PRO A 59 21.93 -4.36 -5.04
C PRO A 59 22.98 -4.41 -3.92
N TRP A 60 22.68 -3.80 -2.77
CA TRP A 60 23.54 -3.77 -1.59
C TRP A 60 23.71 -5.14 -0.90
N LEU A 61 22.89 -6.13 -1.26
CA LEU A 61 23.02 -7.52 -0.79
C LEU A 61 23.87 -8.38 -1.74
N TRP A 62 24.47 -7.78 -2.79
CA TRP A 62 25.43 -8.44 -3.69
C TRP A 62 24.91 -9.73 -4.34
N GLY A 63 23.60 -9.78 -4.59
CA GLY A 63 22.95 -10.93 -5.22
C GLY A 63 22.71 -12.10 -4.27
N ASP A 64 22.88 -11.92 -2.95
CA ASP A 64 22.48 -12.91 -1.95
C ASP A 64 20.95 -13.10 -1.98
N VAL A 65 20.52 -14.22 -2.54
CA VAL A 65 19.12 -14.55 -2.78
C VAL A 65 18.38 -14.72 -1.46
N GLU A 66 19.01 -15.35 -0.48
CA GLU A 66 18.37 -15.71 0.78
C GLU A 66 18.16 -14.47 1.66
N ARG A 67 19.19 -13.62 1.76
CA ARG A 67 19.04 -12.31 2.43
C ARG A 67 18.02 -11.43 1.73
N THR A 68 18.00 -11.41 0.39
CA THR A 68 17.03 -10.62 -0.36
C THR A 68 15.62 -11.14 -0.14
N ARG A 69 15.44 -12.47 -0.07
CA ARG A 69 14.16 -13.10 0.26
C ARG A 69 13.68 -12.69 1.64
N THR A 70 14.54 -12.73 2.66
CA THR A 70 14.22 -12.29 4.02
C THR A 70 13.87 -10.81 4.08
N PHE A 71 14.56 -9.97 3.32
CA PHE A 71 14.24 -8.55 3.23
C PHE A 71 12.86 -8.29 2.61
N VAL A 72 12.56 -8.94 1.48
CA VAL A 72 11.27 -8.79 0.79
C VAL A 72 10.13 -9.36 1.64
N SER A 73 10.34 -10.49 2.32
CA SER A 73 9.33 -11.08 3.21
C SER A 73 9.05 -10.20 4.43
N HIS A 74 10.07 -9.54 5.00
CA HIS A 74 9.87 -8.59 6.09
C HIS A 74 9.07 -7.36 5.64
N LYS A 75 9.37 -6.82 4.45
CA LYS A 75 8.57 -5.74 3.85
C LYS A 75 7.12 -6.16 3.58
N LEU A 76 6.92 -7.39 3.11
CA LEU A 76 5.58 -7.94 2.88
C LEU A 76 4.79 -8.02 4.20
N ALA A 77 5.40 -8.52 5.27
CA ALA A 77 4.77 -8.61 6.58
C ALA A 77 4.35 -7.24 7.12
N LEU A 78 5.22 -6.24 6.99
CA LEU A 78 4.90 -4.85 7.36
C LEU A 78 3.72 -4.29 6.56
N LYS A 79 3.72 -4.49 5.24
CA LYS A 79 2.63 -4.01 4.38
C LYS A 79 1.31 -4.72 4.64
N ARG A 80 1.34 -6.02 4.97
CA ARG A 80 0.14 -6.76 5.42
C ARG A 80 -0.38 -6.23 6.76
N ALA A 81 0.50 -5.92 7.70
CA ALA A 81 0.12 -5.31 8.98
C ALA A 81 -0.48 -3.91 8.79
N GLU A 82 0.07 -3.09 7.89
CA GLU A 82 -0.54 -1.82 7.49
C GLU A 82 -1.95 -2.03 6.91
N LEU A 83 -2.12 -2.99 5.99
CA LEU A 83 -3.41 -3.31 5.39
C LEU A 83 -4.44 -3.73 6.46
N GLU A 84 -4.06 -4.59 7.39
CA GLU A 84 -4.92 -5.05 8.50
C GLU A 84 -5.31 -3.89 9.43
N LEU A 85 -4.39 -2.97 9.71
CA LEU A 85 -4.67 -1.73 10.45
C LEU A 85 -5.70 -0.88 9.72
N PHE A 86 -5.54 -0.70 8.40
CA PHE A 86 -6.52 0.03 7.60
C PHE A 86 -7.88 -0.69 7.53
N GLU A 87 -7.91 -2.02 7.45
CA GLU A 87 -9.15 -2.81 7.52
C GLU A 87 -9.85 -2.63 8.87
N LYS A 88 -9.12 -2.66 9.99
CA LYS A 88 -9.67 -2.41 11.33
C LYS A 88 -10.20 -0.99 11.47
N LEU A 89 -9.49 0.02 10.96
CA LEU A 89 -9.95 1.41 10.95
C LEU A 89 -11.19 1.61 10.09
N LYS A 90 -11.33 0.83 9.01
CA LYS A 90 -12.51 0.83 8.15
C LYS A 90 -13.71 0.10 8.78
N GLY A 91 -13.47 -0.96 9.55
CA GLY A 91 -14.50 -1.74 10.23
C GLY A 91 -14.91 -1.22 11.61
N GLY A 92 -14.13 -0.32 12.23
CA GLY A 92 -14.39 0.24 13.56
C GLY A 92 -15.32 1.46 13.61
N GLY A 93 -16.16 1.64 12.60
CA GLY A 93 -17.24 2.63 12.58
C GLY A 93 -18.59 1.92 12.68
N GLU A 94 -18.82 1.20 13.78
CA GLU A 94 -20.17 0.93 14.28
C GLU A 94 -20.67 2.14 15.08
#